data_AF-A0A397VJX5-F1
#
_entry.id   AF-A0A397VJX5-F1
#
_cell.length_a   1.000
_cell.length_b   1.000
_cell.length_c   1.000
_cell.angle_alpha   90.00
_cell.angle_beta   90.00
_cell.angle_gamma   90.00
#
_symmetry.space_group_name_H-M   'P 1'
#
loop_
_entity.id
_entity.type
_entity.pdbx_description
1 polymer ?
#
loop_
_entity_poly.entity_id
_entity_poly.type
_entity_poly.pdbx_seq_one_letter_code
_entity_poly.pdbx_strand_id
1 'polypeptide(L)'
;MRKEACQYFKQEKFLEALELYEEIIKNQPYSAKDLKFASTWDLTRKCGLEKLNDLIKALCKNSTLTSLDILRENGIGSERGEAFANILCKNNTLTSLELSFNNISYRTCPFNCCL
;
A
#
# COMPACT_ATOMS: atom_id res chain seq x y z
N MET A 1 13.75 -6.61 10.81
CA MET A 1 12.44 -5.98 10.46
C MET A 1 12.56 -4.52 10.04
N ARG A 2 12.63 -3.52 10.94
CA ARG A 2 12.59 -2.10 10.51
C ARG A 2 13.69 -1.73 9.50
N LYS A 3 14.94 -2.18 9.73
CA LYS A 3 16.06 -1.89 8.81
C LYS A 3 15.90 -2.55 7.43
N GLU A 4 15.34 -3.75 7.40
CA GLU A 4 15.20 -4.59 6.20
C GLU A 4 13.98 -4.16 5.36
N ALA A 5 12.86 -3.88 6.00
CA ALA A 5 11.72 -3.27 5.32
C ALA A 5 12.05 -1.89 4.77
N CYS A 6 12.76 -1.04 5.55
CA CYS A 6 13.26 0.23 5.04
C CYS A 6 14.17 0.06 3.81
N GLN A 7 14.91 -1.04 3.70
CA GLN A 7 15.70 -1.37 2.52
C GLN A 7 14.82 -1.76 1.33
N TYR A 8 13.78 -2.58 1.52
CA TYR A 8 12.82 -2.89 0.47
C TYR A 8 12.08 -1.65 -0.02
N PHE A 9 11.70 -0.75 0.89
CA PHE A 9 11.17 0.56 0.51
C PHE A 9 12.21 1.33 -0.32
N LYS A 10 13.46 1.47 0.11
CA LYS A 10 14.49 2.14 -0.71
C LYS A 10 14.69 1.54 -2.11
N GLN A 11 14.37 0.25 -2.29
CA GLN A 11 14.46 -0.47 -3.56
C GLN A 11 13.13 -0.55 -4.35
N GLU A 12 12.06 0.05 -3.82
CA GLU A 12 10.69 -0.02 -4.36
C GLU A 12 10.14 -1.44 -4.53
N LYS A 13 10.58 -2.36 -3.66
CA LYS A 13 10.17 -3.76 -3.63
C LYS A 13 9.04 -3.97 -2.63
N PHE A 14 7.86 -3.45 -2.98
CA PHE A 14 6.71 -3.39 -2.07
C PHE A 14 6.12 -4.78 -1.79
N LEU A 15 6.07 -5.66 -2.79
CA LEU A 15 5.53 -7.01 -2.61
C LEU A 15 6.38 -7.84 -1.65
N GLU A 16 7.70 -7.81 -1.82
CA GLU A 16 8.63 -8.52 -0.95
C GLU A 16 8.62 -7.94 0.47
N ALA A 17 8.46 -6.62 0.61
CA ALA A 17 8.28 -6.00 1.92
C ALA A 17 7.02 -6.54 2.63
N LEU A 18 5.89 -6.63 1.89
CA LEU A 18 4.64 -7.15 2.44
C LEU A 18 4.76 -8.62 2.82
N GLU A 19 5.27 -9.47 1.92
CA GLU A 19 5.40 -10.90 2.17
C GLU A 19 6.27 -11.18 3.40
N LEU A 20 7.37 -10.42 3.57
CA LEU A 20 8.19 -10.48 4.77
C LEU A 20 7.38 -10.11 6.03
N TYR A 21 6.58 -9.04 5.99
CA TYR A 21 5.77 -8.63 7.14
C TYR A 21 4.68 -9.64 7.50
N GLU A 22 4.02 -10.22 6.51
CA GLU A 22 3.01 -11.27 6.70
C GLU A 22 3.62 -12.52 7.33
N GLU A 23 4.79 -12.95 6.85
CA GLU A 23 5.53 -14.09 7.41
C GLU A 23 5.99 -13.82 8.84
N ILE A 24 6.53 -12.62 9.08
CA ILE A 24 6.90 -12.13 10.39
C ILE A 24 5.70 -12.23 11.32
N ILE A 25 4.60 -11.55 11.03
CA ILE A 25 3.42 -11.46 11.91
C ILE A 25 2.85 -12.84 12.28
N LYS A 26 2.89 -13.80 11.35
CA LYS A 26 2.43 -15.18 11.59
C LYS A 26 3.30 -15.95 12.59
N ASN A 27 4.58 -15.61 12.73
CA ASN A 27 5.56 -16.48 13.38
C ASN A 27 5.91 -16.11 14.84
N GLN A 28 5.57 -14.92 15.37
CA GLN A 28 5.85 -14.53 16.77
C GLN A 28 4.89 -13.44 17.27
N PRO A 29 4.67 -13.29 18.60
CA PRO A 29 3.96 -12.13 19.14
C PRO A 29 4.92 -10.92 19.17
N TYR A 30 4.79 -10.03 18.18
CA TYR A 30 5.55 -8.78 18.15
C TYR A 30 4.99 -7.75 19.12
N SER A 31 5.83 -6.78 19.48
CA SER A 31 5.39 -5.62 20.23
C SER A 31 4.32 -4.85 19.44
N ALA A 32 3.35 -4.24 20.13
CA ALA A 32 2.33 -3.40 19.49
C ALA A 32 2.92 -2.30 18.58
N LYS A 33 4.14 -1.83 18.90
CA LYS A 33 4.86 -0.85 18.07
C LYS A 33 5.31 -1.42 16.73
N ASP A 34 5.71 -2.68 16.69
CA ASP A 34 6.17 -3.33 15.46
C ASP A 34 5.01 -3.79 14.60
N LEU A 35 3.91 -4.24 15.22
CA LEU A 35 2.64 -4.49 14.51
C LEU A 35 2.10 -3.21 13.87
N LYS A 36 2.17 -2.08 14.58
CA LYS A 36 1.78 -0.77 14.03
C LYS A 36 2.63 -0.38 12.82
N PHE A 37 3.93 -0.67 12.86
CA PHE A 37 4.84 -0.36 11.75
C PHE A 37 4.60 -1.27 10.52
N ALA A 38 4.31 -2.55 10.74
CA ALA A 38 3.98 -3.47 9.65
C ALA A 38 2.64 -3.12 8.98
N SER A 39 1.68 -2.61 9.76
CA SER A 39 0.32 -2.29 9.31
C SER A 39 0.12 -0.85 8.81
N THR A 40 1.15 0.01 8.85
CA THR A 40 1.10 1.42 8.41
C THR A 40 2.27 1.75 7.50
N TRP A 41 1.99 2.08 6.23
CA TRP A 41 3.00 2.46 5.25
C TRP A 41 2.89 3.92 4.83
N ASP A 42 3.98 4.66 4.99
CA ASP A 42 4.11 6.06 4.55
C ASP A 42 5.05 6.12 3.34
N LEU A 43 4.47 6.41 2.17
CA LEU A 43 5.17 6.55 0.89
C LEU A 43 5.24 8.01 0.43
N THR A 44 4.94 8.98 1.30
CA THR A 44 4.86 10.41 0.95
C THR A 44 6.19 11.01 0.51
N ARG A 45 7.30 10.52 1.08
CA ARG A 45 8.65 11.05 0.84
C ARG A 45 9.39 10.45 -0.35
N LYS A 46 8.76 9.53 -1.10
CA LYS A 46 9.41 8.90 -2.25
C LYS A 46 9.04 9.59 -3.55
N CYS A 47 10.05 10.06 -4.26
CA CYS A 47 9.97 10.46 -5.65
C CYS A 47 10.10 9.21 -6.54
N GLY A 48 9.01 8.83 -7.21
CA GLY A 48 9.02 7.90 -8.33
C GLY A 48 8.46 6.52 -8.00
N LEU A 49 7.13 6.36 -8.01
CA LEU A 49 6.52 5.03 -8.10
C LEU A 49 6.58 4.49 -9.54
N GLU A 50 7.79 4.37 -10.12
CA GLU A 50 7.94 3.67 -11.39
C GLU A 50 7.34 2.25 -11.28
N LYS A 51 7.44 1.68 -10.07
CA LYS A 51 6.89 0.37 -9.69
C LYS A 51 5.56 0.41 -8.93
N LEU A 52 4.63 1.29 -9.31
CA LEU A 52 3.25 1.22 -8.79
C LEU A 52 2.64 -0.19 -8.96
N ASN A 53 3.03 -0.92 -10.02
CA ASN A 53 2.61 -2.30 -10.25
C ASN A 53 2.96 -3.25 -9.09
N ASP A 54 4.11 -3.09 -8.44
CA ASP A 54 4.46 -3.92 -7.29
C ASP A 54 3.69 -3.53 -6.04
N LEU A 55 3.38 -2.23 -5.86
CA LEU A 55 2.46 -1.80 -4.80
C LEU A 55 1.06 -2.38 -5.01
N ILE A 56 0.57 -2.36 -6.25
CA ILE A 56 -0.68 -3.00 -6.67
C ILE A 56 -0.69 -4.49 -6.33
N LYS A 57 0.35 -5.24 -6.71
CA LYS A 57 0.47 -6.67 -6.36
C LYS A 57 0.49 -6.90 -4.86
N ALA A 58 1.20 -6.05 -4.11
CA ALA A 58 1.23 -6.13 -2.65
C ALA A 58 -0.18 -5.96 -2.09
N LEU A 59 -0.89 -4.90 -2.47
CA LEU A 59 -2.25 -4.64 -1.99
C LEU A 59 -3.25 -5.74 -2.38
N CYS A 60 -3.08 -6.41 -3.51
CA CYS A 60 -3.90 -7.58 -3.86
C CYS A 60 -3.74 -8.77 -2.90
N LYS A 61 -2.54 -8.96 -2.33
CA LYS A 61 -2.24 -10.07 -1.42
C LYS A 61 -2.33 -9.70 0.07
N ASN A 62 -2.53 -8.42 0.36
CA ASN A 62 -2.43 -7.88 1.70
C ASN A 62 -3.51 -8.42 2.65
N SER A 63 -3.09 -8.91 3.81
CA SER A 63 -3.97 -9.28 4.93
C SER A 63 -3.71 -8.53 6.22
N THR A 64 -2.69 -7.65 6.27
CA THR A 64 -2.24 -6.99 7.51
C THR A 64 -2.10 -5.47 7.43
N LEU A 65 -1.86 -4.90 6.25
CA LEU A 65 -1.77 -3.45 6.07
C LEU A 65 -3.14 -2.81 6.26
N THR A 66 -3.22 -1.84 7.17
CA THR A 66 -4.45 -1.12 7.53
C THR A 66 -4.42 0.35 7.11
N SER A 67 -3.22 0.94 6.98
CA SER A 67 -3.02 2.33 6.59
C SER A 67 -1.95 2.47 5.50
N LEU A 68 -2.26 3.24 4.47
CA LEU A 68 -1.35 3.59 3.39
C LEU A 68 -1.45 5.08 3.04
N ASP A 69 -0.33 5.77 2.97
CA ASP A 69 -0.24 7.18 2.58
C ASP A 69 0.66 7.36 1.34
N ILE A 70 0.14 8.02 0.29
CA ILE A 70 0.81 8.19 -1.02
C ILE A 70 0.63 9.61 -1.55
N LEU A 71 1.75 10.26 -1.93
CA LEU A 71 1.77 11.63 -2.46
C LEU A 71 1.67 11.71 -4.00
N ARG A 72 1.04 12.79 -4.51
CA ARG A 72 0.73 13.10 -5.92
C ARG A 72 1.89 13.04 -6.91
N GLU A 73 3.10 13.44 -6.51
CA GLU A 73 4.25 13.55 -7.44
C GLU A 73 4.70 12.19 -7.99
N ASN A 74 4.09 11.10 -7.53
CA ASN A 74 4.31 9.76 -8.04
C ASN A 74 3.67 9.47 -9.41
N GLY A 75 2.93 10.42 -9.99
CA GLY A 75 2.47 10.30 -11.38
C GLY A 75 1.55 9.09 -11.60
N ILE A 76 0.61 8.86 -10.67
CA ILE A 76 -0.45 7.86 -10.83
C ILE A 76 -1.38 8.38 -11.94
N GLY A 77 -1.00 8.18 -13.20
CA GLY A 77 -1.80 8.52 -14.36
C GLY A 77 -3.16 7.81 -14.33
N SER A 78 -4.10 8.25 -15.16
CA SER A 78 -5.49 7.76 -15.16
C SER A 78 -5.62 6.24 -15.22
N GLU A 79 -4.85 5.57 -16.09
CA GLU A 79 -4.86 4.11 -16.25
C GLU A 79 -4.39 3.38 -14.98
N ARG A 80 -3.30 3.86 -14.38
CA ARG A 80 -2.75 3.35 -13.13
C ARG A 80 -3.69 3.62 -11.94
N GLY A 81 -4.41 4.75 -11.97
CA GLY A 81 -5.42 5.12 -10.98
C GLY A 81 -6.62 4.19 -10.99
N GLU A 82 -7.10 3.75 -12.17
CA GLU A 82 -8.20 2.80 -12.30
C GLU A 82 -7.83 1.42 -11.74
N ALA A 83 -6.66 0.90 -12.11
CA ALA A 83 -6.15 -0.36 -11.56
C ALA A 83 -6.02 -0.30 -10.03
N PHE A 84 -5.51 0.83 -9.51
CA PHE A 84 -5.38 1.06 -8.06
C PHE A 84 -6.76 1.07 -7.38
N ALA A 85 -7.74 1.78 -7.94
CA ALA A 85 -9.11 1.82 -7.41
C ALA A 85 -9.77 0.43 -7.37
N ASN A 86 -9.62 -0.37 -8.43
CA ASN A 86 -10.16 -1.72 -8.50
C ASN A 86 -9.60 -2.65 -7.42
N ILE A 87 -8.32 -2.49 -7.07
CA ILE A 87 -7.66 -3.31 -6.05
C ILE A 87 -8.11 -2.88 -4.66
N LEU A 88 -8.21 -1.58 -4.42
CA LEU A 88 -8.73 -1.05 -3.16
C LEU A 88 -10.17 -1.51 -2.91
N CYS A 89 -10.99 -1.64 -3.94
CA CYS A 89 -12.35 -2.20 -3.79
C CYS A 89 -12.36 -3.67 -3.33
N LYS A 90 -11.29 -4.44 -3.64
CA LYS A 90 -11.17 -5.85 -3.27
C LYS A 90 -10.40 -6.07 -1.97
N ASN A 91 -9.60 -5.09 -1.56
CA ASN A 91 -8.83 -5.15 -0.33
C ASN A 91 -9.73 -4.79 0.85
N ASN A 92 -9.99 -5.75 1.73
CA ASN A 92 -10.87 -5.60 2.90
C ASN A 92 -10.11 -5.32 4.21
N THR A 93 -8.79 -5.19 4.15
CA THR A 93 -7.94 -4.98 5.34
C THR A 93 -7.45 -3.54 5.46
N LEU A 94 -7.34 -2.82 4.34
CA LEU A 94 -7.03 -1.40 4.32
C LEU A 94 -8.23 -0.59 4.83
N THR A 95 -8.04 0.13 5.94
CA THR A 95 -9.09 0.95 6.58
C THR A 95 -8.86 2.44 6.39
N SER A 96 -7.61 2.84 6.12
CA SER A 96 -7.21 4.21 5.90
C SER A 96 -6.34 4.30 4.67
N LEU A 97 -6.71 5.19 3.77
CA LEU A 97 -5.95 5.47 2.57
C LEU A 97 -5.92 6.98 2.36
N GLU A 98 -4.73 7.56 2.49
CA GLU A 98 -4.51 8.97 2.19
C GLU A 98 -3.93 9.08 0.78
N LEU A 99 -4.72 9.65 -0.13
CA LEU A 99 -4.36 9.92 -1.52
C LEU A 99 -4.32 11.43 -1.76
N SER A 100 -3.58 12.14 -0.92
CA SER A 100 -3.44 13.60 -1.00
C SER A 100 -3.04 14.07 -2.42
N PHE A 101 -3.94 14.86 -3.02
CA PHE A 101 -3.83 15.49 -4.33
C PHE A 101 -3.68 14.56 -5.56
N ASN A 102 -4.12 13.30 -5.52
CA ASN A 102 -4.12 12.45 -6.72
C ASN A 102 -5.18 12.94 -7.71
N ASN A 103 -4.77 13.26 -8.95
CA ASN A 103 -5.68 13.60 -10.04
C ASN A 103 -6.31 12.32 -10.62
N ILE A 104 -6.92 11.51 -9.75
CA ILE A 104 -7.62 10.29 -10.12
C ILE A 104 -8.82 10.76 -10.92
N SER A 105 -8.74 10.69 -12.25
CA SER A 105 -9.80 11.17 -13.12
C SER A 105 -11.10 10.48 -12.74
N TYR A 106 -12.06 11.29 -12.28
CA TYR A 106 -13.33 10.87 -11.72
C TYR A 106 -14.19 10.12 -12.76
N ARG A 107 -14.01 8.81 -12.85
CA ARG A 107 -15.15 7.89 -12.91
C ARG A 107 -15.19 7.18 -11.57
N THR A 108 -15.73 7.89 -10.60
CA THR A 108 -16.01 7.37 -9.25
C THR A 108 -16.90 6.13 -9.37
N CYS A 109 -16.35 4.93 -9.18
CA CYS A 109 -17.07 3.99 -8.33
C CYS A 109 -16.77 4.46 -6.91
N PRO A 110 -17.76 4.96 -6.16
CA PRO A 110 -17.56 5.26 -4.76
C PRO A 110 -17.06 4.00 -4.07
N PHE A 111 -16.38 4.17 -2.94
CA PHE A 111 -15.82 3.14 -2.05
C PHE A 111 -16.87 2.17 -1.47
N ASN A 112 -17.93 1.87 -2.23
CA ASN A 112 -19.10 1.09 -1.86
C ASN A 112 -19.64 0.19 -2.98
N CYS A 113 -18.88 -0.08 -4.06
CA CYS A 113 -19.22 -1.21 -4.96
C CYS A 113 -18.74 -2.55 -4.36
N CYS A 114 -19.20 -2.81 -3.14
CA CYS A 114 -19.29 -4.14 -2.55
C CYS A 114 -20.76 -4.37 -2.17
N LEU A 115 -21.62 -4.51 -3.18
CA LEU A 115 -22.86 -5.29 -3.17
C LEU A 115 -23.06 -5.89 -4.56
#